data_AF-A0A7C2ENG2-F1
#
_entry.id   AF-A0A7C2ENG2-F1
#
_cell.length_a   1.000
_cell.length_b   1.000
_cell.length_c   1.000
_cell.angle_alpha   90.00
_cell.angle_beta   90.00
_cell.angle_gamma   90.00
#
_symmetry.space_group_name_H-M   'P 1'
#
loop_
_entity.id
_entity.type
_entity.pdbx_description
1 polymer ?
#
loop_
_entity_poly.entity_id
_entity_poly.type
_entity_poly.pdbx_seq_one_letter_code
_entity_poly.pdbx_strand_id
1 'polypeptide(L)'
;YKHGSLANPDPGVRQAALEHIFASIEIARETSSRDISLWFTDGSNYPGTANIRRRRALFEEGLRLAHARLGSEQRLLVEYKPFEPAFYHTDIADWGMASLLARAAGPQAKVLVDTGHHYQAQNIEQIVAWLLADDMLGGFHFNDRRYADDDLTIGSIDPYQIFRIFHEIEFYRWETGREPEIAYMIDQSHNLKPKIEETIQTVMAAQELVAKAALVDHGALARHQEACELIDAEQCLKAAFFTDVRGAIAEWRRARGLAEDPLAAFRSSGYQARIECERAERNRAGAASFA
;
A
#
# COMPACT_ATOMS: atom_id res chain seq x y z
N TYR A 1 -9.78 6.55 -20.40
CA TYR A 1 -10.13 7.72 -19.56
C TYR A 1 -9.14 8.89 -19.73
N LYS A 2 -8.95 9.43 -20.95
CA LYS A 2 -7.89 10.44 -21.24
C LYS A 2 -8.02 11.75 -20.44
N HIS A 3 -9.24 12.18 -20.12
CA HIS A 3 -9.54 13.43 -19.41
C HIS A 3 -10.11 13.18 -18.01
N GLY A 4 -9.70 12.07 -17.39
CA GLY A 4 -10.24 11.58 -16.13
C GLY A 4 -11.37 10.56 -16.29
N SER A 5 -11.82 10.06 -15.15
CA SER A 5 -12.84 9.04 -14.94
C SER A 5 -14.00 9.63 -14.13
N LEU A 6 -13.98 9.56 -12.80
CA LEU A 6 -15.05 10.09 -11.93
C LEU A 6 -15.20 11.60 -12.03
N ALA A 7 -14.12 12.34 -12.31
CA ALA A 7 -14.20 13.79 -12.51
C ALA A 7 -14.21 14.20 -13.99
N ASN A 8 -14.44 13.27 -14.92
CA ASN A 8 -14.53 13.60 -16.34
C ASN A 8 -15.67 14.60 -16.61
N PRO A 9 -15.47 15.62 -17.48
CA PRO A 9 -16.55 16.56 -17.84
C PRO A 9 -17.76 15.86 -18.50
N ASP A 10 -17.53 14.78 -19.25
CA ASP A 10 -18.58 14.00 -19.92
C ASP A 10 -19.31 13.08 -18.93
N PRO A 11 -20.63 13.24 -18.71
CA PRO A 11 -21.41 12.35 -17.84
C PRO A 11 -21.40 10.89 -18.28
N GLY A 12 -21.33 10.59 -19.59
CA GLY A 12 -21.28 9.22 -20.08
C GLY A 12 -20.00 8.51 -19.68
N VAL A 13 -18.86 9.23 -19.67
CA VAL A 13 -17.59 8.69 -19.21
C VAL A 13 -17.57 8.46 -17.70
N ARG A 14 -18.18 9.38 -16.92
CA ARG A 14 -18.33 9.19 -15.47
C ARG A 14 -19.18 7.97 -15.13
N GLN A 15 -20.28 7.80 -15.86
CA GLN A 15 -21.17 6.65 -15.69
C GLN A 15 -20.43 5.33 -15.98
N ALA A 16 -19.67 5.27 -17.08
CA ALA A 16 -18.88 4.08 -17.41
C ALA A 16 -17.80 3.76 -16.35
N ALA A 17 -17.15 4.80 -15.79
CA ALA A 17 -16.19 4.62 -14.70
C ALA A 17 -16.85 4.06 -13.43
N LEU A 18 -18.04 4.56 -13.09
CA LEU A 18 -18.80 4.08 -11.94
C LEU A 18 -19.31 2.64 -12.14
N GLU A 19 -19.79 2.30 -13.33
CA GLU A 19 -20.19 0.93 -13.68
C GLU A 19 -19.02 -0.05 -13.57
N HIS A 20 -17.82 0.37 -13.97
CA HIS A 20 -16.61 -0.43 -13.77
C HIS A 20 -16.31 -0.66 -12.29
N ILE A 21 -16.40 0.38 -11.44
CA ILE A 21 -16.24 0.23 -9.98
C ILE A 21 -17.28 -0.73 -9.42
N PHE A 22 -18.54 -0.62 -9.84
CA PHE A 22 -19.60 -1.54 -9.41
C PHE A 22 -19.29 -2.98 -9.82
N ALA A 23 -18.83 -3.21 -11.05
CA ALA A 23 -18.41 -4.55 -11.49
C ALA A 23 -17.26 -5.10 -10.62
N SER A 24 -16.26 -4.27 -10.27
CA SER A 24 -15.18 -4.68 -9.36
C SER A 24 -15.70 -5.06 -7.97
N ILE A 25 -16.68 -4.33 -7.44
CA ILE A 25 -17.34 -4.64 -6.15
C ILE A 25 -18.07 -5.99 -6.22
N GLU A 26 -18.75 -6.28 -7.32
CA GLU A 26 -19.42 -7.58 -7.51
C GLU A 26 -18.42 -8.73 -7.62
N ILE A 27 -17.35 -8.58 -8.41
CA ILE A 27 -16.28 -9.58 -8.51
C ILE A 27 -15.66 -9.82 -7.14
N ALA A 28 -15.40 -8.77 -6.37
CA ALA A 28 -14.89 -8.90 -5.01
C ALA A 28 -15.86 -9.69 -4.12
N ARG A 29 -17.18 -9.51 -4.26
CA ARG A 29 -18.16 -10.33 -3.54
C ARG A 29 -18.10 -11.79 -3.95
N GLU A 30 -18.04 -12.07 -5.25
CA GLU A 30 -17.98 -13.44 -5.78
C GLU A 30 -16.69 -14.17 -5.37
N THR A 31 -15.60 -13.43 -5.20
CA THR A 31 -14.28 -13.96 -4.84
C THR A 31 -13.97 -13.86 -3.34
N SER A 32 -14.92 -13.37 -2.52
CA SER A 32 -14.73 -13.10 -1.09
C SER A 32 -13.59 -12.11 -0.79
N SER A 33 -13.26 -11.21 -1.72
CA SER A 33 -12.39 -10.07 -1.46
C SER A 33 -13.13 -9.01 -0.65
N ARG A 34 -12.55 -8.66 0.49
CA ARG A 34 -13.07 -7.63 1.39
C ARG A 34 -12.82 -6.22 0.86
N ASP A 35 -11.57 -5.96 0.49
CA ASP A 35 -11.07 -4.62 0.24
C ASP A 35 -11.17 -4.25 -1.25
N ILE A 36 -11.70 -3.06 -1.53
CA ILE A 36 -11.83 -2.46 -2.86
C ILE A 36 -10.92 -1.23 -2.91
N SER A 37 -9.72 -1.40 -3.45
CA SER A 37 -8.79 -0.29 -3.65
C SER A 37 -9.15 0.54 -4.88
N LEU A 38 -9.20 1.86 -4.70
CA LEU A 38 -9.47 2.82 -5.75
C LEU A 38 -8.33 3.85 -5.83
N TRP A 39 -7.52 3.71 -6.87
CA TRP A 39 -6.58 4.72 -7.34
C TRP A 39 -7.05 5.30 -8.67
N PHE A 40 -6.86 6.61 -8.87
CA PHE A 40 -7.37 7.32 -10.04
C PHE A 40 -6.27 8.10 -10.75
N THR A 41 -6.34 8.12 -12.08
CA THR A 41 -5.48 8.95 -12.94
C THR A 41 -5.97 10.40 -13.07
N ASP A 42 -7.06 10.74 -12.38
CA ASP A 42 -7.79 11.99 -12.52
C ASP A 42 -7.00 13.19 -12.01
N GLY A 43 -6.92 14.21 -12.86
CA GLY A 43 -6.26 15.46 -12.55
C GLY A 43 -6.16 16.33 -13.79
N SER A 44 -5.21 17.26 -13.80
CA SER A 44 -4.88 18.05 -14.99
C SER A 44 -3.38 18.33 -15.06
N ASN A 45 -2.92 18.67 -16.27
CA ASN A 45 -1.51 18.97 -16.55
C ASN A 45 -1.22 20.45 -16.75
N TYR A 46 -2.26 21.30 -16.83
CA TYR A 46 -2.08 22.73 -17.13
C TYR A 46 -3.06 23.61 -16.32
N PRO A 47 -2.59 24.73 -15.75
CA PRO A 47 -3.45 25.71 -15.08
C PRO A 47 -4.62 26.17 -15.95
N GLY A 48 -5.81 26.26 -15.35
CA GLY A 48 -7.03 26.73 -16.01
C GLY A 48 -7.79 25.69 -16.84
N THR A 49 -7.24 24.49 -17.07
CA THR A 49 -7.89 23.43 -17.86
C THR A 49 -8.95 22.64 -17.10
N ALA A 50 -9.04 22.83 -15.78
CA ALA A 50 -9.98 22.13 -14.91
C ALA A 50 -10.46 23.03 -13.75
N ASN A 51 -11.72 22.86 -13.37
CA ASN A 51 -12.29 23.48 -12.17
C ASN A 51 -12.17 22.51 -10.98
N ILE A 52 -11.16 22.71 -10.14
CA ILE A 52 -10.84 21.85 -8.99
C ILE A 52 -12.05 21.62 -8.08
N ARG A 53 -12.83 22.66 -7.77
CA ARG A 53 -14.01 22.54 -6.88
C ARG A 53 -15.10 21.67 -7.49
N ARG A 54 -15.36 21.82 -8.79
CA ARG A 54 -16.34 20.97 -9.49
C ARG A 54 -15.89 19.52 -9.50
N ARG A 55 -14.60 19.27 -9.77
CA ARG A 55 -14.03 17.92 -9.81
C ARG A 55 -14.06 17.23 -8.44
N ARG A 56 -13.74 17.95 -7.37
CA ARG A 56 -13.94 17.48 -5.99
C ARG A 56 -15.38 17.04 -5.74
N ALA A 57 -16.38 17.84 -6.11
CA ALA A 57 -17.79 17.48 -5.91
C ALA A 57 -18.19 16.22 -6.70
N LEU A 58 -17.64 16.03 -7.90
CA LEU A 58 -17.85 14.81 -8.69
C LEU A 58 -17.20 13.58 -8.04
N PHE A 59 -16.02 13.74 -7.43
CA PHE A 59 -15.37 12.67 -6.66
C PHE A 59 -16.16 12.29 -5.41
N GLU A 60 -16.62 13.28 -4.64
CA GLU A 60 -17.49 13.04 -3.47
C GLU A 60 -18.77 12.27 -3.89
N GLU A 61 -19.41 12.66 -5.00
CA GLU A 61 -20.57 11.96 -5.53
C GLU A 61 -20.24 10.52 -5.97
N GLY A 62 -19.19 10.34 -6.77
CA GLY A 62 -18.80 9.03 -7.31
C GLY A 62 -18.40 8.04 -6.22
N LEU A 63 -17.60 8.48 -5.24
CA LEU A 63 -17.19 7.64 -4.11
C LEU A 63 -18.36 7.28 -3.19
N ARG A 64 -19.30 8.20 -2.96
CA ARG A 64 -20.53 7.91 -2.20
C ARG A 64 -21.40 6.86 -2.91
N LEU A 65 -21.50 6.93 -4.24
CA LEU A 65 -22.23 5.94 -5.04
C LEU A 65 -21.51 4.57 -5.00
N ALA A 66 -20.18 4.54 -5.10
CA ALA A 66 -19.37 3.33 -4.94
C ALA A 66 -19.55 2.70 -3.56
N HIS A 67 -19.43 3.51 -2.49
CA HIS A 67 -19.64 3.08 -1.11
C HIS A 67 -21.02 2.46 -0.90
N ALA A 68 -22.09 3.09 -1.42
CA ALA A 68 -23.45 2.58 -1.30
C ALA A 68 -23.68 1.21 -1.96
N ARG A 69 -22.77 0.74 -2.82
CA ARG A 69 -22.86 -0.56 -3.50
C ARG A 69 -22.11 -1.68 -2.77
N LEU A 70 -21.31 -1.35 -1.75
CA LEU A 70 -20.55 -2.33 -0.96
C LEU A 70 -21.48 -3.29 -0.20
N GLY A 71 -21.04 -4.54 -0.06
CA GLY A 71 -21.58 -5.47 0.93
C GLY A 71 -21.17 -5.09 2.35
N SER A 72 -21.82 -5.69 3.36
CA SER A 72 -21.57 -5.38 4.79
C SER A 72 -20.12 -5.59 5.23
N GLU A 73 -19.47 -6.60 4.67
CA GLU A 73 -18.09 -6.95 5.01
C GLU A 73 -17.07 -6.19 4.16
N GLN A 74 -17.49 -5.58 3.03
CA GLN A 74 -16.54 -4.95 2.11
C GLN A 74 -16.08 -3.59 2.64
N ARG A 75 -14.91 -3.14 2.16
CA ARG A 75 -14.32 -1.86 2.54
C ARG A 75 -13.79 -1.13 1.31
N LEU A 76 -14.08 0.16 1.20
CA LEU A 76 -13.51 1.05 0.20
C LEU A 76 -12.18 1.59 0.71
N LEU A 77 -11.13 1.48 -0.10
CA LEU A 77 -9.82 2.01 0.18
C LEU A 77 -9.52 3.11 -0.84
N VAL A 78 -9.46 4.36 -0.37
CA VAL A 78 -9.18 5.55 -1.20
C VAL A 78 -7.68 5.82 -1.16
N GLU A 79 -7.03 5.57 -2.28
CA GLU A 79 -5.61 5.79 -2.45
C GLU A 79 -5.34 7.20 -3.00
N TYR A 80 -4.34 7.89 -2.44
CA TYR A 80 -3.87 9.18 -2.96
C TYR A 80 -2.56 9.02 -3.72
N LYS A 81 -2.34 9.91 -4.70
CA LYS A 81 -1.06 10.05 -5.39
C LYS A 81 -0.82 11.51 -5.80
N PRO A 82 0.26 12.17 -5.34
CA PRO A 82 0.46 13.60 -5.57
C PRO A 82 0.57 14.02 -7.04
N PHE A 83 1.12 13.15 -7.89
CA PHE A 83 1.30 13.38 -9.32
C PHE A 83 1.47 12.06 -10.07
N GLU A 84 1.51 12.13 -11.40
CA GLU A 84 1.55 11.00 -12.35
C GLU A 84 0.24 10.19 -12.37
N PRO A 85 -0.49 10.17 -13.50
CA PRO A 85 -0.15 10.81 -14.79
C PRO A 85 -0.49 12.31 -14.84
N ALA A 86 -1.09 12.88 -13.79
CA ALA A 86 -1.40 14.30 -13.69
C ALA A 86 -0.20 15.09 -13.12
N PHE A 87 0.18 16.20 -13.75
CA PHE A 87 1.41 16.94 -13.41
C PHE A 87 1.19 18.38 -12.93
N TYR A 88 -0.05 18.87 -12.89
CA TYR A 88 -0.39 20.17 -12.31
C TYR A 88 -1.24 20.03 -11.03
N HIS A 89 -2.31 19.25 -11.07
CA HIS A 89 -2.99 18.76 -9.85
C HIS A 89 -3.60 17.39 -10.10
N THR A 90 -3.59 16.55 -9.06
CA THR A 90 -4.35 15.29 -8.99
C THR A 90 -5.59 15.53 -8.11
N ASP A 91 -6.72 14.87 -8.41
CA ASP A 91 -7.95 15.05 -7.63
C ASP A 91 -7.89 14.43 -6.21
N ILE A 92 -6.95 13.52 -5.98
CA ILE A 92 -6.64 12.93 -4.66
C ILE A 92 -5.12 12.94 -4.45
N ALA A 93 -4.56 14.13 -4.16
CA ALA A 93 -3.11 14.34 -4.17
C ALA A 93 -2.41 13.94 -2.86
N ASP A 94 -3.10 13.97 -1.72
CA ASP A 94 -2.51 13.70 -0.41
C ASP A 94 -3.46 12.98 0.54
N TRP A 95 -2.92 12.53 1.68
CA TRP A 95 -3.65 11.82 2.72
C TRP A 95 -4.81 12.62 3.32
N GLY A 96 -4.71 13.96 3.35
CA GLY A 96 -5.77 14.83 3.85
C GLY A 96 -6.95 14.87 2.90
N MET A 97 -6.69 15.00 1.60
CA MET A 97 -7.72 14.88 0.56
C MET A 97 -8.37 13.50 0.57
N ALA A 98 -7.58 12.42 0.64
CA ALA A 98 -8.11 11.06 0.72
C ALA A 98 -8.97 10.85 1.98
N SER A 99 -8.54 11.35 3.14
CA SER A 99 -9.29 11.25 4.39
C SER A 99 -10.63 11.98 4.30
N LEU A 100 -10.66 13.20 3.76
CA LEU A 100 -11.90 13.96 3.54
C LEU A 100 -12.86 13.23 2.58
N LEU A 101 -12.35 12.72 1.47
CA LEU A 101 -13.14 12.01 0.47
C LEU A 101 -13.65 10.65 1.00
N ALA A 102 -12.83 9.90 1.73
CA ALA A 102 -13.23 8.65 2.35
C ALA A 102 -14.34 8.90 3.39
N ARG A 103 -14.18 9.88 4.28
CA ARG A 103 -15.22 10.26 5.25
C ARG A 103 -16.52 10.70 4.56
N ALA A 104 -16.44 11.41 3.44
CA ALA A 104 -17.61 11.82 2.65
C ALA A 104 -18.28 10.65 1.91
N ALA A 105 -17.52 9.61 1.53
CA ALA A 105 -18.03 8.44 0.85
C ALA A 105 -18.93 7.60 1.76
N GLY A 106 -18.46 7.29 2.98
CA GLY A 106 -19.26 6.56 3.97
C GLY A 106 -18.43 5.80 5.02
N PRO A 107 -19.08 5.14 5.99
CA PRO A 107 -18.43 4.53 7.15
C PRO A 107 -17.50 3.34 6.84
N GLN A 108 -17.66 2.70 5.68
CA GLN A 108 -16.79 1.60 5.23
C GLN A 108 -15.68 2.10 4.29
N ALA A 109 -15.40 3.41 4.26
CA ALA A 109 -14.32 3.97 3.47
C ALA A 109 -13.16 4.42 4.36
N LYS A 110 -11.94 4.06 3.99
CA LYS A 110 -10.69 4.37 4.68
C LYS A 110 -9.63 4.81 3.67
N VAL A 111 -8.51 5.33 4.17
CA VAL A 111 -7.35 5.74 3.35
C VAL A 111 -6.44 4.54 3.11
N LEU A 112 -5.95 4.42 1.88
CA LEU A 112 -4.82 3.55 1.53
C LEU A 112 -3.57 4.38 1.37
N VAL A 113 -2.50 3.98 2.07
CA VAL A 113 -1.20 4.64 2.02
C VAL A 113 -0.28 3.81 1.14
N ASP A 114 0.11 4.36 -0.01
CA ASP A 114 1.22 3.82 -0.78
C ASP A 114 2.52 4.53 -0.36
N THR A 115 3.56 3.78 0.01
CA THR A 115 4.84 4.34 0.47
C THR A 115 5.54 5.21 -0.57
N GLY A 116 5.28 4.96 -1.86
CA GLY A 116 5.74 5.67 -3.04
C GLY A 116 5.06 7.01 -3.27
N HIS A 117 3.83 7.18 -2.77
CA HIS A 117 2.89 8.23 -3.18
C HIS A 117 2.90 9.49 -2.29
N HIS A 118 4.06 10.08 -2.05
CA HIS A 118 4.15 11.31 -1.26
C HIS A 118 5.03 12.38 -1.90
N TYR A 119 4.86 13.63 -1.48
CA TYR A 119 5.82 14.68 -1.83
C TYR A 119 7.23 14.34 -1.29
N GLN A 120 8.23 15.01 -1.86
CA GLN A 120 9.62 14.87 -1.40
C GLN A 120 9.75 15.21 0.08
N ALA A 121 10.56 14.44 0.80
CA ALA A 121 10.82 14.61 2.23
C ALA A 121 9.58 14.54 3.15
N GLN A 122 8.45 14.02 2.67
CA GLN A 122 7.29 13.77 3.52
C GLN A 122 7.63 12.73 4.59
N ASN A 123 7.35 13.06 5.85
CA ASN A 123 7.35 12.10 6.95
C ASN A 123 6.09 11.22 6.81
N ILE A 124 6.27 9.95 6.45
CA ILE A 124 5.18 9.01 6.14
C ILE A 124 4.65 8.40 7.44
N GLU A 125 5.54 8.06 8.35
CA GLU A 125 5.21 7.52 9.68
C GLU A 125 4.36 8.51 10.49
N GLN A 126 4.55 9.82 10.35
CA GLN A 126 3.64 10.83 10.90
C GLN A 126 2.22 10.72 10.30
N ILE A 127 2.09 10.51 8.99
CA ILE A 127 0.77 10.33 8.35
C ILE A 127 0.09 9.07 8.90
N VAL A 128 0.85 7.99 9.05
CA VAL A 128 0.37 6.72 9.62
C VAL A 128 -0.16 6.93 11.03
N ALA A 129 0.59 7.60 11.90
CA ALA A 129 0.17 7.92 13.27
C ALA A 129 -1.16 8.70 13.30
N TRP A 130 -1.30 9.71 12.43
CA TRP A 130 -2.54 10.49 12.33
C TRP A 130 -3.72 9.65 11.83
N LEU A 131 -3.52 8.85 10.77
CA LEU A 131 -4.58 8.01 10.24
C LEU A 131 -4.97 6.88 11.21
N LEU A 132 -4.06 6.38 12.04
CA LEU A 132 -4.37 5.44 13.12
C LEU A 132 -5.24 6.09 14.20
N ALA A 133 -4.82 7.26 14.71
CA ALA A 133 -5.54 8.00 15.74
C ALA A 133 -6.98 8.35 15.31
N ASP A 134 -7.16 8.68 14.03
CA ASP A 134 -8.44 9.07 13.44
C ASP A 134 -9.31 7.89 13.00
N ASP A 135 -8.83 6.65 13.17
CA ASP A 135 -9.40 5.43 12.59
C ASP A 135 -9.70 5.62 11.10
N MET A 136 -8.70 6.05 10.33
CA MET A 136 -8.78 6.27 8.89
C MET A 136 -7.75 5.46 8.09
N LEU A 137 -6.79 4.80 8.75
CA LEU A 137 -5.85 3.91 8.07
C LEU A 137 -6.54 2.59 7.69
N GLY A 138 -6.74 2.36 6.40
CA GLY A 138 -7.38 1.15 5.88
C GLY A 138 -6.38 0.11 5.37
N GLY A 139 -5.27 0.55 4.80
CA GLY A 139 -4.27 -0.36 4.26
C GLY A 139 -3.01 0.33 3.74
N PHE A 140 -2.06 -0.51 3.34
CA PHE A 140 -0.81 -0.11 2.71
C PHE A 140 -0.64 -0.77 1.35
N HIS A 141 -0.11 -0.01 0.41
CA HIS A 141 0.68 -0.53 -0.69
C HIS A 141 2.16 -0.32 -0.35
N PHE A 142 2.91 -1.40 -0.19
CA PHE A 142 4.33 -1.34 0.14
C PHE A 142 5.21 -1.48 -1.09
N ASN A 143 6.16 -0.54 -1.18
CA ASN A 143 7.30 -0.49 -2.06
C ASN A 143 8.44 0.27 -1.34
N ASP A 144 9.47 0.61 -2.08
CA ASP A 144 10.47 1.59 -1.67
C ASP A 144 10.73 2.56 -2.83
N ARG A 145 11.30 3.72 -2.49
CA ARG A 145 11.57 4.78 -3.46
C ARG A 145 12.77 5.62 -3.08
N ARG A 146 13.42 6.17 -4.10
CA ARG A 146 14.46 7.21 -3.96
C ARG A 146 13.99 8.56 -4.46
N TYR A 147 13.20 8.59 -5.53
CA TYR A 147 12.70 9.82 -6.13
C TYR A 147 11.19 9.91 -5.95
N ALA A 148 10.39 9.05 -6.56
CA ALA A 148 8.94 9.22 -6.58
C ALA A 148 8.27 7.87 -6.42
N ASP A 149 7.24 7.61 -7.21
CA ASP A 149 6.65 6.29 -7.31
C ASP A 149 7.56 5.36 -8.12
N ASP A 150 8.70 4.98 -7.51
CA ASP A 150 9.73 4.18 -8.17
C ASP A 150 9.40 2.68 -8.16
N ASP A 151 8.44 2.27 -7.34
CA ASP A 151 7.92 0.91 -7.24
C ASP A 151 8.98 -0.18 -6.95
N LEU A 152 9.99 0.16 -6.14
CA LEU A 152 11.10 -0.73 -5.83
C LEU A 152 10.77 -1.69 -4.68
N THR A 153 11.61 -2.71 -4.50
CA THR A 153 11.51 -3.66 -3.39
C THR A 153 11.49 -2.95 -2.04
N ILE A 154 10.50 -3.26 -1.20
CA ILE A 154 10.38 -2.75 0.17
C ILE A 154 11.71 -2.81 0.94
N GLY A 155 12.10 -1.68 1.53
CA GLY A 155 13.31 -1.56 2.35
C GLY A 155 14.65 -1.70 1.60
N SER A 156 14.66 -1.61 0.27
CA SER A 156 15.90 -1.66 -0.53
C SER A 156 16.65 -0.33 -0.59
N ILE A 157 15.99 0.80 -0.30
CA ILE A 157 16.54 2.15 -0.30
C ILE A 157 16.58 2.71 1.12
N ASP A 158 15.43 2.77 1.83
CA ASP A 158 15.34 3.22 3.22
C ASP A 158 14.57 2.21 4.09
N PRO A 159 15.22 1.11 4.51
CA PRO A 159 14.61 0.15 5.42
C PRO A 159 14.25 0.74 6.78
N TYR A 160 14.91 1.84 7.20
CA TYR A 160 14.63 2.45 8.50
C TYR A 160 13.30 3.23 8.47
N GLN A 161 12.93 3.87 7.35
CA GLN A 161 11.61 4.47 7.19
C GLN A 161 10.49 3.43 7.30
N ILE A 162 10.62 2.30 6.60
CA ILE A 162 9.62 1.22 6.66
C ILE A 162 9.53 0.63 8.08
N PHE A 163 10.67 0.45 8.77
CA PHE A 163 10.68 0.09 10.19
C PHE A 163 9.92 1.11 11.04
N ARG A 164 10.13 2.42 10.85
CA ARG A 164 9.40 3.46 11.60
C ARG A 164 7.90 3.44 11.32
N ILE A 165 7.47 3.14 10.09
CA ILE A 165 6.05 2.93 9.77
C ILE A 165 5.46 1.75 10.56
N PHE A 166 6.15 0.60 10.58
CA PHE A 166 5.69 -0.54 11.38
C PHE A 166 5.73 -0.25 12.88
N HIS A 167 6.72 0.51 13.36
CA HIS A 167 6.78 0.96 14.75
C HIS A 167 5.55 1.76 15.15
N GLU A 168 5.07 2.71 14.35
CA GLU A 168 3.84 3.47 14.68
C GLU A 168 2.62 2.56 14.84
N ILE A 169 2.53 1.48 14.03
CA ILE A 169 1.46 0.50 14.14
C ILE A 169 1.58 -0.31 15.45
N GLU A 170 2.78 -0.79 15.78
CA GLU A 170 3.02 -1.55 17.02
C GLU A 170 2.88 -0.68 18.27
N PHE A 171 3.29 0.58 18.20
CA PHE A 171 3.14 1.55 19.29
C PHE A 171 1.67 1.88 19.53
N TYR A 172 0.89 2.12 18.46
CA TYR A 172 -0.56 2.30 18.56
C TYR A 172 -1.26 1.10 19.23
N ARG A 173 -0.88 -0.13 18.85
CA ARG A 173 -1.41 -1.35 19.50
C ARG A 173 -1.10 -1.37 20.99
N TRP A 174 0.14 -1.04 21.36
CA TRP A 174 0.57 -1.03 22.75
C TRP A 174 -0.11 0.06 23.57
N GLU A 175 -0.19 1.30 23.07
CA GLU A 175 -0.70 2.45 23.82
C GLU A 175 -2.23 2.42 23.97
N THR A 176 -2.95 1.93 22.95
CA THR A 176 -4.42 1.93 22.94
C THR A 176 -5.03 0.59 23.32
N GLY A 177 -4.26 -0.50 23.25
CA GLY A 177 -4.77 -1.87 23.38
C GLY A 177 -5.68 -2.30 22.23
N ARG A 178 -5.72 -1.55 21.11
CA ARG A 178 -6.57 -1.84 19.95
C ARG A 178 -5.77 -2.43 18.81
N GLU A 179 -6.34 -3.41 18.12
CA GLU A 179 -5.80 -3.92 16.86
C GLU A 179 -6.37 -3.08 15.70
N PRO A 180 -5.54 -2.32 14.95
CA PRO A 180 -6.02 -1.61 13.78
C PRO A 180 -6.28 -2.59 12.63
N GLU A 181 -7.44 -2.48 11.98
CA GLU A 181 -7.75 -3.31 10.83
C GLU A 181 -7.04 -2.81 9.56
N ILE A 182 -5.82 -3.29 9.33
CA ILE A 182 -4.99 -2.84 8.20
C ILE A 182 -4.90 -3.94 7.14
N ALA A 183 -5.16 -3.60 5.88
CA ALA A 183 -4.82 -4.45 4.74
C ALA A 183 -3.36 -4.21 4.34
N TYR A 184 -2.52 -5.24 4.36
CA TYR A 184 -1.11 -5.13 3.93
C TYR A 184 -0.95 -5.73 2.54
N MET A 185 -0.60 -4.90 1.56
CA MET A 185 -0.44 -5.28 0.16
C MET A 185 0.93 -4.82 -0.36
N ILE A 186 1.43 -5.51 -1.38
CA ILE A 186 2.66 -5.12 -2.10
C ILE A 186 2.22 -4.52 -3.42
N ASP A 187 2.67 -3.30 -3.70
CA ASP A 187 2.51 -2.66 -5.01
C ASP A 187 3.89 -2.28 -5.51
N GLN A 188 4.43 -3.09 -6.43
CA GLN A 188 5.81 -2.99 -6.90
C GLN A 188 5.89 -3.36 -8.38
N SER A 189 6.87 -2.77 -9.06
CA SER A 189 7.09 -2.88 -10.49
C SER A 189 8.39 -3.64 -10.74
N HIS A 190 8.26 -4.96 -10.86
CA HIS A 190 9.38 -5.88 -11.07
C HIS A 190 9.87 -5.80 -12.51
N ASN A 191 10.71 -4.79 -12.79
CA ASN A 191 11.21 -4.45 -14.12
C ASN A 191 12.46 -5.23 -14.52
N LEU A 192 13.40 -5.43 -13.59
CA LEU A 192 14.73 -5.98 -13.88
C LEU A 192 15.01 -7.32 -13.20
N LYS A 193 14.41 -7.59 -12.04
CA LYS A 193 14.63 -8.86 -11.33
C LYS A 193 13.59 -9.91 -11.74
N PRO A 194 13.89 -11.21 -11.57
CA PRO A 194 12.90 -12.26 -11.72
C PRO A 194 11.73 -12.05 -10.75
N LYS A 195 10.51 -11.94 -11.28
CA LYS A 195 9.33 -11.48 -10.52
C LYS A 195 9.08 -12.28 -9.24
N ILE A 196 9.21 -13.61 -9.27
CA ILE A 196 8.96 -14.46 -8.10
C ILE A 196 10.06 -14.30 -7.05
N GLU A 197 11.33 -14.26 -7.47
CA GLU A 197 12.44 -14.05 -6.54
C GLU A 197 12.34 -12.68 -5.86
N GLU A 198 11.97 -11.64 -6.61
CA GLU A 198 11.78 -10.30 -6.06
C GLU A 198 10.59 -10.22 -5.10
N THR A 199 9.48 -10.91 -5.39
CA THR A 199 8.37 -11.04 -4.43
C THR A 199 8.82 -11.77 -3.16
N ILE A 200 9.59 -12.85 -3.25
CA ILE A 200 10.12 -13.56 -2.08
C ILE A 200 11.02 -12.63 -1.26
N GLN A 201 11.94 -11.92 -1.93
CA GLN A 201 12.81 -10.92 -1.30
C GLN A 201 11.99 -9.86 -0.56
N THR A 202 10.93 -9.35 -1.18
CA THR A 202 10.01 -8.36 -0.62
C THR A 202 9.37 -8.86 0.68
N VAL A 203 8.76 -10.05 0.64
CA VAL A 203 8.07 -10.63 1.80
C VAL A 203 9.05 -10.93 2.93
N MET A 204 10.26 -11.41 2.61
CA MET A 204 11.31 -11.64 3.61
C MET A 204 11.73 -10.34 4.29
N ALA A 205 11.96 -9.26 3.52
CA ALA A 205 12.30 -7.95 4.07
C ALA A 205 11.18 -7.38 4.95
N ALA A 206 9.92 -7.49 4.52
CA ALA A 206 8.78 -7.07 5.33
C ALA A 206 8.70 -7.82 6.67
N GLN A 207 8.91 -9.14 6.66
CA GLN A 207 8.95 -9.95 7.89
C GLN A 207 10.06 -9.51 8.85
N GLU A 208 11.26 -9.20 8.34
CA GLU A 208 12.35 -8.69 9.17
C GLU A 208 12.00 -7.34 9.80
N LEU A 209 11.42 -6.41 9.04
CA LEU A 209 11.10 -5.07 9.51
C LEU A 209 9.96 -5.06 10.53
N VAL A 210 8.92 -5.88 10.32
CA VAL A 210 7.85 -6.10 11.31
C VAL A 210 8.42 -6.72 12.59
N ALA A 211 9.24 -7.77 12.47
CA ALA A 211 9.83 -8.42 13.64
C ALA A 211 10.71 -7.44 14.44
N LYS A 212 11.48 -6.58 13.77
CA LYS A 212 12.26 -5.52 14.42
C LYS A 212 11.37 -4.51 15.12
N ALA A 213 10.29 -4.04 14.48
CA ALA A 213 9.37 -3.09 15.10
C ALA A 213 8.74 -3.66 16.38
N ALA A 214 8.38 -4.94 16.37
CA ALA A 214 7.84 -5.65 17.53
C ALA A 214 8.84 -5.82 18.71
N LEU A 215 10.14 -5.58 18.49
CA LEU A 215 11.17 -5.64 19.54
C LEU A 215 11.39 -4.31 20.28
N VAL A 216 10.75 -3.22 19.85
CA VAL A 216 10.87 -1.94 20.55
C VAL A 216 10.26 -2.06 21.95
N ASP A 217 11.03 -1.71 22.99
CA ASP A 217 10.51 -1.59 24.35
C ASP A 217 9.66 -0.31 24.46
N HIS A 218 8.37 -0.43 24.13
CA HIS A 218 7.44 0.69 24.15
C HIS A 218 7.28 1.32 25.54
N GLY A 219 7.40 0.50 26.61
CA GLY A 219 7.32 1.01 27.97
C GLY A 219 8.52 1.88 28.34
N ALA A 220 9.74 1.47 27.97
CA ALA A 220 10.93 2.30 28.12
C ALA A 220 10.86 3.55 27.24
N LEU A 221 10.47 3.40 25.97
CA LEU A 221 10.32 4.50 25.03
C LEU A 221 9.38 5.59 25.58
N ALA A 222 8.19 5.22 26.05
CA ALA A 222 7.22 6.17 26.59
C ALA A 222 7.77 6.94 27.80
N ARG A 223 8.48 6.27 28.72
CA ARG A 223 9.12 6.93 29.87
C ARG A 223 10.19 7.94 29.42
N HIS A 224 11.04 7.56 28.46
CA HIS A 224 12.07 8.46 27.93
C HIS A 224 11.46 9.67 27.20
N GLN A 225 10.35 9.47 26.46
CA GLN A 225 9.61 10.55 25.80
C GLN A 225 9.02 11.53 26.82
N GLU A 226 8.33 11.04 27.86
CA GLU A 226 7.75 11.87 28.93
C GLU A 226 8.83 12.69 29.67
N ALA A 227 10.00 12.10 29.89
CA ALA A 227 11.13 12.75 30.54
C ALA A 227 11.98 13.64 29.60
N CYS A 228 11.65 13.70 28.31
CA CYS A 228 12.46 14.37 27.27
C CYS A 228 13.91 13.84 27.17
N GLU A 229 14.13 12.56 27.47
CA GLU A 229 15.43 11.88 27.36
C GLU A 229 15.70 11.49 25.91
N LEU A 230 16.02 12.50 25.09
CA LEU A 230 16.06 12.39 23.63
C LEU A 230 16.96 11.27 23.11
N ILE A 231 18.14 11.09 23.72
CA ILE A 231 19.11 10.08 23.30
C ILE A 231 18.57 8.69 23.62
N ASP A 232 18.07 8.47 24.83
CA ASP A 232 17.60 7.16 25.26
C ASP A 232 16.34 6.73 24.50
N ALA A 233 15.42 7.66 24.22
CA ALA A 233 14.28 7.44 23.35
C ALA A 233 14.72 7.02 21.92
N GLU A 234 15.71 7.70 21.34
CA GLU A 234 16.27 7.32 20.02
C GLU A 234 16.92 5.92 20.07
N GLN A 235 17.62 5.59 21.17
CA GLN A 235 18.28 4.29 21.32
C GLN A 235 17.29 3.13 21.40
N CYS A 236 16.07 3.31 21.94
CA CYS A 236 15.04 2.27 21.93
C CYS A 236 14.74 1.78 20.51
N LEU A 237 14.53 2.69 19.56
CA LEU A 237 14.26 2.34 18.17
C LEU A 237 15.50 1.76 17.48
N LYS A 238 16.67 2.37 17.69
CA LYS A 238 17.92 1.92 17.03
C LYS A 238 18.33 0.54 17.49
N ALA A 239 18.23 0.24 18.79
CA ALA A 239 18.53 -1.09 19.31
C ALA A 239 17.64 -2.16 18.66
N ALA A 240 16.34 -1.91 18.54
CA ALA A 240 15.41 -2.81 17.88
C ALA A 240 15.73 -2.96 16.38
N PHE A 241 15.95 -1.86 15.67
CA PHE A 241 16.24 -1.88 14.22
C PHE A 241 17.54 -2.60 13.86
N PHE A 242 18.60 -2.44 14.66
CA PHE A 242 19.90 -3.09 14.42
C PHE A 242 19.96 -4.53 14.93
N THR A 243 18.92 -5.05 15.58
CA THR A 243 18.86 -6.45 16.00
C THR A 243 18.76 -7.38 14.78
N ASP A 244 19.62 -8.39 14.70
CA ASP A 244 19.53 -9.42 13.66
C ASP A 244 18.44 -10.44 14.01
N VAL A 245 17.28 -10.30 13.38
CA VAL A 245 16.11 -11.15 13.60
C VAL A 245 16.04 -12.38 12.69
N ARG A 246 17.00 -12.55 11.76
CA ARG A 246 16.94 -13.60 10.72
C ARG A 246 16.90 -15.01 11.31
N GLY A 247 17.66 -15.24 12.38
CA GLY A 247 17.66 -16.53 13.09
C GLY A 247 16.31 -16.89 13.69
N ALA A 248 15.65 -15.94 14.37
CA ALA A 248 14.33 -16.13 14.96
C ALA A 248 13.24 -16.38 13.90
N ILE A 249 13.30 -15.64 12.79
CA ILE A 249 12.36 -15.83 11.67
C ILE A 249 12.57 -17.20 11.01
N ALA A 250 13.82 -17.65 10.82
CA ALA A 250 14.11 -18.98 10.29
C ALA A 250 13.54 -20.08 11.19
N GLU A 251 13.73 -19.98 12.51
CA GLU A 251 13.15 -20.93 13.48
C GLU A 251 11.62 -20.93 13.43
N TRP A 252 10.99 -19.75 13.35
CA TRP A 252 9.53 -19.63 13.19
C TRP A 252 9.02 -20.31 11.91
N ARG A 253 9.74 -20.16 10.78
CA ARG A 253 9.42 -20.86 9.52
C ARG A 253 9.55 -22.36 9.69
N ARG A 254 10.66 -22.85 10.26
CA ARG A 254 10.91 -24.28 10.51
C ARG A 254 9.81 -24.90 11.38
N ALA A 255 9.41 -24.23 12.45
CA ALA A 255 8.36 -24.68 13.37
C ALA A 255 6.97 -24.81 12.69
N ARG A 256 6.80 -24.22 11.49
CA ARG A 256 5.59 -24.30 10.65
C ARG A 256 5.74 -25.22 9.45
N GLY A 257 6.85 -25.95 9.36
CA GLY A 257 7.15 -26.80 8.20
C GLY A 257 7.47 -26.00 6.92
N LEU A 258 7.82 -24.72 7.06
CA LEU A 258 8.24 -23.85 5.96
C LEU A 258 9.76 -23.88 5.82
N ALA A 259 10.26 -23.56 4.62
CA ALA A 259 11.69 -23.42 4.40
C ALA A 259 12.25 -22.21 5.17
N GLU A 260 13.38 -22.40 5.84
CA GLU A 260 14.08 -21.36 6.61
C GLU A 260 14.56 -20.21 5.72
N ASP A 261 15.07 -20.55 4.54
CA ASP A 261 15.43 -19.63 3.45
C ASP A 261 14.49 -19.88 2.25
N PRO A 262 13.39 -19.10 2.14
CA PRO A 262 12.44 -19.22 1.04
C PRO A 262 13.07 -18.99 -0.34
N LEU A 263 14.08 -18.13 -0.45
CA LEU A 263 14.71 -17.81 -1.74
C LEU A 263 15.59 -18.97 -2.21
N ALA A 264 16.40 -19.54 -1.31
CA ALA A 264 17.18 -20.74 -1.60
C ALA A 264 16.26 -21.92 -1.95
N ALA A 265 15.19 -22.13 -1.18
CA ALA A 265 14.22 -23.19 -1.46
C ALA A 265 13.54 -23.02 -2.83
N PHE A 266 13.15 -21.80 -3.19
CA PHE A 266 12.60 -21.51 -4.52
C PHE A 266 13.60 -21.84 -5.63
N ARG A 267 14.86 -21.39 -5.51
CA ARG A 267 15.89 -21.66 -6.50
C ARG A 267 16.18 -23.16 -6.64
N SER A 268 16.32 -23.88 -5.52
CA SER A 268 16.53 -25.32 -5.50
C SER A 268 15.36 -26.12 -6.07
N SER A 269 14.15 -25.58 -6.05
CA SER A 269 12.96 -26.26 -6.61
C SER A 269 12.99 -26.39 -8.15
N GLY A 270 13.82 -25.59 -8.84
CA GLY A 270 13.84 -25.52 -10.31
C GLY A 270 12.55 -24.97 -10.92
N TYR A 271 11.64 -24.41 -10.11
CA TYR A 271 10.32 -23.95 -10.55
C TYR A 271 10.39 -22.94 -11.69
N GLN A 272 11.30 -21.96 -11.59
CA GLN A 272 11.45 -20.91 -12.59
C GLN A 272 11.75 -21.50 -13.98
N ALA A 273 12.76 -22.38 -14.08
CA ALA A 273 13.12 -23.03 -15.33
C ALA A 273 11.98 -23.88 -15.88
N ARG A 274 11.23 -24.57 -15.01
CA ARG A 274 10.07 -25.37 -15.41
C ARG A 274 8.98 -24.50 -16.04
N ILE A 275 8.55 -23.42 -15.39
CA ILE A 275 7.48 -22.56 -15.91
C ILE A 275 7.89 -21.82 -17.18
N GLU A 276 9.18 -21.49 -17.34
CA GLU A 276 9.71 -20.88 -18.55
C GLU A 276 9.61 -21.86 -19.73
N CYS A 277 9.99 -23.12 -19.52
CA CYS A 277 9.86 -24.17 -20.54
C CYS A 277 8.38 -24.37 -20.95
N GLU A 278 7.51 -24.60 -19.97
CA GLU A 278 6.07 -24.85 -20.20
C GLU A 278 5.38 -23.69 -20.93
N ARG A 279 5.75 -22.44 -20.61
CA ARG A 279 5.16 -21.25 -21.25
C ARG A 279 5.78 -20.95 -22.62
N ALA A 280 7.05 -21.25 -22.83
CA ALA A 280 7.68 -21.14 -24.15
C ALA A 280 7.06 -22.12 -25.17
N GLU A 281 6.63 -23.30 -24.72
CA GLU A 281 5.88 -24.25 -25.54
C GLU A 281 4.48 -23.71 -25.89
N ARG A 282 3.75 -23.16 -24.92
CA ARG A 282 2.42 -22.56 -25.16
C ARG A 282 2.46 -21.35 -26.08
N ASN A 283 3.44 -20.46 -25.94
CA ASN A 283 3.58 -19.29 -26.80
C ASN A 283 3.94 -19.67 -28.25
N ARG A 284 4.72 -20.75 -28.43
CA ARG A 284 4.98 -21.32 -29.78
C ARG A 284 3.71 -21.95 -30.39
N ALA A 285 2.87 -22.58 -29.58
CA ALA A 285 1.58 -23.12 -30.03
C ALA A 285 0.53 -22.03 -30.34
N GLY A 286 0.56 -20.89 -29.64
CA GLY A 286 -0.35 -19.76 -29.88
C GLY A 286 0.04 -18.83 -31.04
N ALA A 287 1.30 -18.84 -31.46
CA ALA A 287 1.80 -18.02 -32.57
C ALA A 287 1.40 -18.52 -33.97
N ALA A 288 0.69 -19.65 -34.08
CA ALA A 288 0.21 -20.20 -35.35
C ALA A 288 -1.09 -19.54 -35.89
N SER A 289 -1.63 -18.52 -35.21
CA SER A 289 -2.94 -17.92 -35.57
C SER A 289 -2.93 -16.43 -35.91
N PHE A 290 -1.76 -15.78 -36.00
CA PHE A 290 -1.69 -14.40 -36.50
C PHE A 290 -0.48 -14.22 -37.41
N ALA A 291 -0.67 -14.63 -38.67
CA ALA A 291 0.07 -14.16 -39.83
C ALA A 291 -0.96 -13.80 -40.92
#